data_AF-D8FCG7-F1
#
_entry.id   AF-D8FCG7-F1
#
_cell.length_a   1.000
_cell.length_b   1.000
_cell.length_c   1.000
_cell.angle_alpha   90.00
_cell.angle_beta   90.00
_cell.angle_gamma   90.00
#
_symmetry.space_group_name_H-M   'P 1'
#
loop_
_entity.id
_entity.type
_entity.pdbx_description
1 polymer ?
#
loop_
_entity_poly.entity_id
_entity_poly.type
_entity_poly.pdbx_seq_one_letter_code
_entity_poly.pdbx_strand_id
1 'polypeptide(L)'
;MLRNNLVKIGLLRRLLEDFRLLGALVKDYWKGEYRDVSLASIVVFVLAIFYFLSPIDLLSDFIPILGQIDDALILLFCIHFLEKDLQKYRRWKQDRF
;
A
#
# COMPACT_ATOMS: atom_id res chain seq x y z
N MET A 1 -5.60 18.18 26.80
CA MET A 1 -4.86 16.89 26.74
C MET A 1 -5.73 15.69 26.34
N LEU A 2 -6.91 15.47 26.92
CA LEU A 2 -7.77 14.28 26.64
C LEU A 2 -8.23 14.10 25.18
N ARG A 3 -8.62 15.18 24.48
CA ARG A 3 -9.13 15.12 23.09
C ARG A 3 -8.11 14.55 22.10
N ASN A 4 -6.84 14.87 22.27
CA ASN A 4 -5.77 14.40 21.37
C ASN A 4 -5.55 12.88 21.50
N ASN A 5 -5.74 12.31 22.69
CA ASN A 5 -5.61 10.86 22.89
C ASN A 5 -6.78 10.11 22.26
N LEU A 6 -8.01 10.62 22.36
CA LEU A 6 -9.18 9.99 21.74
C LEU A 6 -9.06 9.97 20.20
N VAL A 7 -8.62 11.08 19.60
CA VAL A 7 -8.37 11.15 18.15
C VAL A 7 -7.25 10.19 17.74
N LYS A 8 -6.13 10.15 18.47
CA LYS A 8 -5.04 9.21 18.21
C LYS A 8 -5.49 7.75 18.27
N ILE A 9 -6.29 7.38 19.28
CA ILE A 9 -6.83 6.02 19.43
C ILE A 9 -7.73 5.66 18.24
N GLY A 10 -8.60 6.58 17.81
CA GLY A 10 -9.43 6.38 16.62
C GLY A 10 -8.60 6.19 15.35
N LEU A 11 -7.55 6.99 15.16
CA LEU A 11 -6.64 6.87 14.01
C LEU A 11 -5.87 5.54 14.02
N LEU A 12 -5.33 5.13 15.16
CA LEU A 12 -4.61 3.86 15.30
C LEU A 12 -5.51 2.66 15.02
N ARG A 13 -6.77 2.70 15.49
CA ARG A 13 -7.74 1.65 15.20
C ARG A 13 -8.02 1.53 13.70
N ARG A 14 -8.22 2.67 13.03
CA ARG A 14 -8.42 2.71 11.57
C ARG A 14 -7.22 2.15 10.82
N LEU A 15 -6.00 2.55 11.20
CA LEU A 15 -4.78 1.99 10.62
C LEU A 15 -4.70 0.47 10.82
N LEU A 16 -4.99 -0.03 12.01
CA LEU A 16 -4.98 -1.46 12.29
C LEU A 16 -6.02 -2.23 11.46
N GLU A 17 -7.22 -1.66 11.28
CA GLU A 17 -8.25 -2.23 10.40
C GLU A 17 -7.81 -2.25 8.94
N ASP A 18 -7.17 -1.18 8.46
CA ASP A 18 -6.63 -1.10 7.10
C ASP A 18 -5.50 -2.14 6.91
N PHE A 19 -4.57 -2.29 7.86
CA PHE A 19 -3.55 -3.34 7.85
C PHE A 19 -4.15 -4.75 7.84
N ARG A 20 -5.20 -4.99 8.62
CA ARG A 20 -5.91 -6.27 8.65
C ARG A 20 -6.58 -6.57 7.31
N LEU A 21 -7.18 -5.56 6.67
CA LEU A 21 -7.79 -5.69 5.34
C LEU A 21 -6.73 -5.93 4.27
N LEU A 22 -5.58 -5.26 4.34
CA LEU A 22 -4.46 -5.50 3.44
C LEU A 22 -3.96 -6.94 3.52
N GLY A 23 -3.75 -7.46 4.74
CA GLY A 23 -3.36 -8.85 4.93
C GLY A 23 -4.40 -9.83 4.39
N ALA A 24 -5.69 -9.50 4.53
CA ALA A 24 -6.76 -10.31 3.95
C ALA A 24 -6.79 -10.23 2.41
N LEU A 25 -6.55 -9.05 1.82
CA LEU A 25 -6.46 -8.86 0.37
C LEU A 25 -5.34 -9.72 -0.20
N VAL A 26 -4.14 -9.66 0.38
CA VAL A 26 -2.98 -10.46 -0.06
C VAL A 26 -3.31 -11.96 0.05
N LYS A 27 -3.92 -12.38 1.15
CA LYS A 27 -4.32 -13.78 1.37
C LYS A 27 -5.34 -14.25 0.32
N ASP A 28 -6.38 -13.48 0.06
CA ASP A 28 -7.44 -13.83 -0.89
C ASP A 28 -6.94 -13.73 -2.35
N TYR A 29 -5.96 -12.87 -2.62
CA TYR A 29 -5.24 -12.80 -3.90
C TYR A 29 -4.41 -14.06 -4.15
N TRP A 30 -3.64 -14.51 -3.16
CA TRP A 30 -2.82 -15.73 -3.26
C TRP A 30 -3.68 -16.98 -3.43
N LYS A 31 -4.86 -17.03 -2.79
CA LYS A 31 -5.84 -18.11 -2.98
C LYS A 31 -6.58 -18.05 -4.32
N GLY A 32 -6.47 -16.94 -5.04
CA GLY A 32 -7.22 -16.68 -6.28
C GLY A 32 -8.70 -16.35 -6.08
N GLU A 33 -9.15 -16.10 -4.84
CA GLU A 33 -10.53 -15.74 -4.51
C GLU A 33 -10.86 -14.29 -4.91
N TYR A 34 -9.84 -13.42 -4.94
CA TYR A 34 -9.95 -12.02 -5.36
C TYR A 34 -8.77 -11.64 -6.27
N ARG A 35 -9.06 -11.26 -7.52
CA ARG A 35 -8.02 -10.85 -8.50
C ARG A 35 -8.27 -9.48 -9.13
N ASP A 36 -9.29 -8.76 -8.68
CA ASP A 36 -9.61 -7.41 -9.18
C ASP A 36 -8.71 -6.35 -8.51
N VAL A 37 -7.41 -6.49 -8.73
CA VAL A 37 -6.38 -5.55 -8.28
C VAL A 37 -5.91 -4.77 -9.49
N SER A 38 -5.76 -3.45 -9.36
CA SER A 38 -5.29 -2.59 -10.43
C SER A 38 -3.88 -2.97 -10.85
N LEU A 39 -3.61 -2.97 -12.17
CA LEU A 39 -2.25 -3.17 -12.70
C LEU A 39 -1.25 -2.19 -12.08
N ALA A 40 -1.68 -0.96 -11.81
CA ALA A 40 -0.84 0.04 -11.19
C ALA A 40 -0.42 -0.33 -9.75
N SER A 41 -1.30 -0.97 -8.98
CA SER A 41 -0.97 -1.47 -7.63
C SER A 41 0.01 -2.64 -7.70
N ILE A 42 -0.11 -3.49 -8.73
CA ILE A 42 0.85 -4.56 -8.98
C ILE A 42 2.22 -3.97 -9.31
N VAL A 43 2.29 -2.99 -10.22
CA VAL A 43 3.54 -2.28 -10.56
C VAL A 43 4.16 -1.64 -9.33
N VAL A 44 3.37 -0.91 -8.53
CA VAL A 44 3.76 -0.33 -7.24
C VAL A 44 4.33 -1.36 -6.28
N PHE A 45 3.67 -2.51 -6.13
CA PHE A 45 4.07 -3.56 -5.20
C PHE A 45 5.37 -4.23 -5.66
N VAL A 46 5.49 -4.48 -6.96
CA VAL A 46 6.70 -4.98 -7.59
C VAL A 46 7.84 -3.99 -7.37
N LEU A 47 7.64 -2.70 -7.65
CA LEU A 47 8.64 -1.65 -7.39
C LEU A 47 9.06 -1.59 -5.92
N ALA A 48 8.12 -1.69 -4.98
CA ALA A 48 8.41 -1.71 -3.54
C ALA A 48 9.22 -2.95 -3.12
N ILE A 49 8.92 -4.12 -3.68
CA ILE A 49 9.70 -5.35 -3.46
C ILE A 49 11.09 -5.24 -4.07
N PHE A 50 11.21 -4.72 -5.29
CA PHE A 50 12.49 -4.49 -5.95
C PHE A 50 13.36 -3.51 -5.15
N TYR A 51 12.77 -2.42 -4.64
CA TYR A 51 13.42 -1.48 -3.73
C TYR A 51 13.91 -2.15 -2.44
N PHE A 52 13.12 -3.09 -1.88
CA PHE A 52 13.53 -3.84 -0.69
C PHE A 52 14.64 -4.87 -0.96
N LEU A 53 14.61 -5.54 -2.12
CA LEU A 53 15.56 -6.60 -2.50
C LEU A 53 16.91 -6.07 -2.97
N SER A 54 16.93 -4.91 -3.63
CA SER A 54 18.17 -4.22 -4.00
C SER A 54 18.03 -2.76 -3.60
N PRO A 55 18.54 -2.38 -2.42
CA PRO A 55 18.30 -1.05 -1.90
C PRO A 55 18.84 0.08 -2.79
N ILE A 56 19.87 -0.15 -3.62
CA ILE A 56 20.74 0.95 -4.11
C ILE A 56 21.31 0.77 -5.54
N ASP A 57 21.42 -0.42 -6.14
CA ASP A 57 22.44 -0.60 -7.21
C ASP A 57 22.08 -0.17 -8.65
N LEU A 58 20.80 -0.02 -9.04
CA LEU A 58 20.46 0.20 -10.47
C LEU A 58 20.09 1.64 -10.85
N LEU A 59 19.59 2.43 -9.91
CA LEU A 59 19.18 3.83 -10.16
C LEU A 59 20.28 4.83 -9.80
N SER A 60 21.08 4.54 -8.77
CA SER A 60 22.16 5.42 -8.30
C SER A 60 23.24 5.67 -9.36
N ASP A 61 23.44 4.73 -10.29
CA ASP A 61 24.46 4.86 -11.34
C ASP A 61 24.05 5.80 -12.50
N PHE A 62 22.76 6.12 -12.65
CA PHE A 62 22.27 6.82 -13.84
C PHE A 62 21.92 8.30 -13.62
N ILE A 63 21.48 8.75 -12.44
CA ILE A 63 20.99 10.13 -12.27
C ILE A 63 21.31 10.74 -10.89
N PRO A 64 22.40 11.54 -10.76
CA PRO A 64 22.87 12.08 -9.47
C PRO A 64 21.95 13.11 -8.77
N ILE A 65 20.87 13.59 -9.41
CA ILE A 65 20.07 14.76 -8.94
C ILE A 65 18.62 14.39 -8.59
N LEU A 66 18.10 13.24 -9.04
CA LEU A 66 16.67 12.88 -8.88
C LEU A 66 16.34 12.06 -7.63
N GLY A 67 17.34 11.56 -6.90
CA GLY A 67 17.15 10.54 -5.85
C GLY A 67 16.19 10.92 -4.72
N GLN A 68 15.94 12.21 -4.47
CA GLN A 68 15.09 12.65 -3.36
C GLN A 68 13.62 12.89 -3.76
N ILE A 69 13.35 13.13 -5.05
CA ILE A 69 12.00 13.33 -5.58
C ILE A 69 11.35 11.97 -5.84
N ASP A 70 12.14 10.97 -6.24
CA ASP A 70 11.67 9.64 -6.58
C ASP A 70 11.04 8.89 -5.40
N ASP A 71 11.63 8.95 -4.20
CA ASP A 71 11.12 8.24 -3.01
C ASP A 71 9.71 8.70 -2.61
N ALA A 72 9.49 10.02 -2.56
CA ALA A 72 8.21 10.59 -2.18
C ALA A 72 7.14 10.37 -3.25
N LEU A 73 7.53 10.44 -4.52
CA LEU A 73 6.63 10.21 -5.64
C LEU A 73 6.19 8.74 -5.70
N ILE A 74 7.13 7.81 -5.59
CA ILE A 74 6.86 6.36 -5.52
C ILE A 74 5.97 6.06 -4.33
N LEU A 75 6.30 6.55 -3.13
CA LEU A 75 5.48 6.34 -1.93
C LEU A 75 4.06 6.89 -2.09
N LEU A 76 3.91 8.10 -2.66
CA LEU A 76 2.61 8.71 -2.89
C LEU A 76 1.76 7.88 -3.87
N PHE A 77 2.36 7.42 -4.97
CA PHE A 77 1.70 6.51 -5.90
C PHE A 77 1.33 5.20 -5.23
N CYS A 78 2.23 4.63 -4.42
CA CYS A 78 1.97 3.42 -3.67
C CYS A 78 0.73 3.57 -2.79
N ILE A 79 0.67 4.62 -1.98
CA ILE A 79 -0.45 4.90 -1.08
C ILE A 79 -1.75 5.11 -1.87
N HIS A 80 -1.72 5.88 -2.96
CA HIS A 80 -2.90 6.18 -3.77
C HIS A 80 -3.51 4.94 -4.44
N PHE A 81 -2.67 4.09 -5.03
CA PHE A 81 -3.12 2.87 -5.69
C PHE A 81 -3.58 1.82 -4.66
N LEU A 82 -2.85 1.70 -3.56
CA LEU A 82 -3.20 0.80 -2.47
C LEU A 82 -4.54 1.19 -1.84
N GLU A 83 -4.79 2.47 -1.61
CA GLU A 83 -6.06 2.95 -1.05
C GLU A 83 -7.25 2.59 -1.96
N LYS A 84 -7.11 2.79 -3.27
CA LYS A 84 -8.17 2.46 -4.24
C LYS A 84 -8.50 0.98 -4.24
N ASP A 85 -7.50 0.12 -4.29
CA ASP A 85 -7.73 -1.33 -4.31
C ASP A 85 -8.19 -1.87 -2.95
N LEU A 86 -7.72 -1.30 -1.85
CA LEU A 86 -8.20 -1.62 -0.51
C LEU A 86 -9.68 -1.25 -0.35
N GLN A 87 -10.12 -0.13 -0.93
CA GLN A 87 -11.53 0.26 -0.95
C GLN A 87 -12.39 -0.69 -1.79
N LYS A 88 -11.93 -1.08 -2.99
CA LYS A 88 -12.64 -2.08 -3.82
C LYS A 88 -12.76 -3.41 -3.10
N TYR A 89 -11.65 -3.88 -2.53
CA TYR A 89 -11.61 -5.13 -1.77
C TYR A 89 -12.50 -5.07 -0.52
N ARG A 90 -12.52 -3.94 0.20
CA ARG A 90 -13.43 -3.73 1.34
C ARG A 90 -14.89 -3.89 0.92
N ARG A 91 -15.30 -3.30 -0.21
CA ARG A 91 -16.67 -3.45 -0.75
C ARG A 91 -16.97 -4.89 -1.10
N TRP A 92 -16.08 -5.53 -1.87
CA TRP A 92 -16.22 -6.94 -2.24
C TRP A 92 -16.35 -7.86 -1.01
N LYS A 93 -15.58 -7.60 0.04
CA LYS A 93 -15.62 -8.38 1.27
C LYS A 93 -16.88 -8.11 2.07
N GLN A 94 -17.41 -6.88 2.06
CA GLN A 94 -18.71 -6.54 2.66
C GLN A 94 -19.87 -7.22 1.92
N ASP A 95 -19.84 -7.30 0.59
CA ASP A 95 -20.89 -7.96 -0.20
C ASP A 95 -20.91 -9.50 -0.01
N ARG A 96 -19.83 -10.08 0.53
CA ARG A 96 -19.72 -11.52 0.82
C ARG A 96 -20.23 -11.91 2.22
N PHE A 97 -20.51 -10.94 3.09
CA PHE A 97 -21.02 -11.13 4.46
C PHE A 97 -22.42 -10.54 4.61
#